data_AF-A0A525C691-F1
#
_entry.id   AF-A0A525C691-F1
#
_cell.length_a   1.000
_cell.length_b   1.000
_cell.length_c   1.000
_cell.angle_alpha   90.00
_cell.angle_beta   90.00
_cell.angle_gamma   90.00
#
_symmetry.space_group_name_H-M   'P 1'
#
loop_
_entity.id
_entity.type
_entity.pdbx_description
1 polymer ?
#
loop_
_entity_poly.entity_id
_entity_poly.type
_entity_poly.pdbx_seq_one_letter_code
_entity_poly.pdbx_strand_id
1 'polypeptide(L)'
;MLCYHNLGGNGVPFENFSDQMRWLKAKGVRSLSLEDVKEYMRGERIKGPKVLITFDDGFRDIYTRAAPLLKELGFQATVFMITSRIRPEHEPGQEDDIVSDEAHEHYVLTGKRAAWLSRGEIREMLHDGVIELGSHSVRHRKYRVSKPRLSEIPYHWAYAPYRQLGETPVPVLAPELAGPICRGESPSCYKETTEQFSFRVEQELRQSREALEALSGGPITAMAWPWGAYCRAGQRAAQAAGFELLFTTKRGA
;
A
#
# COMPACT_ATOMS: atom_id res chain seq x y z
N MET A 1 -13.93 -0.10 8.27
CA MET A 1 -12.50 -0.21 7.95
C MET A 1 -11.80 1.05 8.44
N LEU A 2 -10.66 0.90 9.10
CA LEU A 2 -9.76 2.00 9.47
C LEU A 2 -8.45 1.75 8.73
N CYS A 3 -8.01 2.74 7.95
CA CYS A 3 -6.80 2.66 7.12
C CYS A 3 -5.75 3.61 7.68
N TYR A 4 -4.58 3.08 7.98
CA TYR A 4 -3.41 3.78 8.51
C TYR A 4 -2.23 3.61 7.55
N HIS A 5 -1.18 4.42 7.71
CA HIS A 5 0.08 4.29 6.96
C HIS A 5 1.22 4.19 7.98
N ASN A 6 1.93 5.28 8.25
CA ASN A 6 2.91 5.42 9.34
C ASN A 6 2.27 5.95 10.64
N LEU A 7 2.87 5.60 11.78
CA LEU A 7 2.48 5.94 13.15
C LEU A 7 3.46 6.92 13.81
N GLY A 8 3.61 8.10 13.21
CA GLY A 8 4.53 9.15 13.64
C GLY A 8 4.83 10.11 12.49
N GLY A 9 5.71 11.09 12.69
CA GLY A 9 6.09 12.05 11.65
C GLY A 9 4.88 12.80 11.07
N ASN A 10 4.61 12.61 9.78
CA ASN A 10 3.44 13.18 9.07
C ASN A 10 2.22 12.24 9.01
N GLY A 11 2.28 11.09 9.70
CA GLY A 11 1.21 10.10 9.82
C GLY A 11 0.31 10.32 11.04
N VAL A 12 -0.31 9.24 11.53
CA VAL A 12 -1.11 9.29 12.76
C VAL A 12 -0.17 9.20 13.97
N PRO A 13 -0.19 10.12 14.94
CA PRO A 13 0.60 9.96 16.16
C PRO A 13 0.30 8.62 16.84
N PHE A 14 1.33 7.95 17.35
CA PHE A 14 1.17 6.62 17.94
C PHE A 14 0.19 6.62 19.12
N GLU A 15 0.20 7.69 19.92
CA GLU A 15 -0.70 7.88 21.06
C GLU A 15 -2.16 7.87 20.61
N ASN A 16 -2.46 8.57 19.51
CA ASN A 16 -3.82 8.60 18.94
C ASN A 16 -4.24 7.22 18.43
N PHE A 17 -3.33 6.48 17.77
CA PHE A 17 -3.60 5.11 17.36
C PHE A 17 -3.85 4.20 18.58
N SER A 18 -3.03 4.33 19.62
CA SER A 18 -3.16 3.58 20.86
C SER A 18 -4.51 3.82 21.53
N ASP A 19 -4.91 5.09 21.67
CA ASP A 19 -6.19 5.46 22.25
C ASP A 19 -7.37 4.91 21.45
N GLN A 20 -7.29 4.95 20.12
CA GLN A 20 -8.30 4.35 19.24
C GLN A 20 -8.42 2.84 19.47
N MET A 21 -7.30 2.11 19.51
CA MET A 21 -7.32 0.66 19.71
C MET A 21 -7.85 0.28 21.10
N ARG A 22 -7.40 0.97 22.15
CA ARG A 22 -7.89 0.75 23.52
C ARG A 22 -9.38 1.07 23.65
N TRP A 23 -9.86 2.12 22.98
CA TRP A 23 -11.28 2.45 22.92
C TRP A 23 -12.09 1.36 22.22
N LEU A 24 -11.64 0.86 21.07
CA LEU A 24 -12.29 -0.24 20.35
C LEU A 24 -12.38 -1.49 21.23
N LYS A 25 -11.29 -1.84 21.91
CA LYS A 25 -11.26 -2.98 22.85
C LYS A 25 -12.27 -2.80 23.98
N ALA A 26 -12.31 -1.62 24.60
CA ALA A 26 -13.26 -1.31 25.67
C ALA A 26 -14.73 -1.36 25.23
N LYS A 27 -15.00 -1.13 23.93
CA LYS A 27 -16.32 -1.28 23.32
C LYS A 27 -16.65 -2.71 22.87
N GLY A 28 -15.79 -3.68 23.15
CA GLY A 28 -15.98 -5.07 22.75
C GLY A 28 -15.88 -5.30 21.24
N VAL A 29 -15.26 -4.37 20.51
CA VAL A 29 -15.03 -4.51 19.07
C VAL A 29 -13.98 -5.59 18.84
N ARG A 30 -14.19 -6.43 17.82
CA ARG A 30 -13.16 -7.38 17.34
C ARG A 30 -12.65 -6.98 15.95
N SER A 31 -11.40 -7.30 15.66
CA SER A 31 -10.89 -7.19 14.29
C SER A 31 -11.57 -8.18 13.35
N LEU A 32 -11.58 -7.84 12.06
CA LEU A 32 -11.90 -8.74 10.95
C LEU A 32 -10.60 -9.17 10.28
N SER A 33 -10.53 -10.44 9.92
CA SER A 33 -9.57 -10.98 8.96
C SER A 33 -10.03 -10.73 7.53
N LEU A 34 -9.16 -10.97 6.55
CA LEU A 34 -9.54 -10.96 5.13
C LEU A 34 -10.56 -12.04 4.80
N GLU A 35 -10.53 -13.21 5.46
CA GLU A 35 -11.55 -14.23 5.24
C GLU A 35 -12.92 -13.79 5.79
N ASP A 36 -12.98 -13.15 6.96
CA ASP A 36 -14.24 -12.58 7.47
C ASP A 36 -14.84 -11.58 6.45
N VAL A 37 -14.01 -10.80 5.76
CA VAL A 37 -14.44 -9.87 4.72
C VAL A 37 -14.97 -10.62 3.49
N LYS A 38 -14.33 -11.72 3.07
CA LYS A 38 -14.84 -12.55 1.97
C LYS A 38 -16.18 -13.18 2.30
N GLU A 39 -16.34 -13.75 3.50
CA GLU A 39 -17.60 -14.32 3.98
C GLU A 39 -18.71 -13.26 3.96
N TYR A 40 -18.43 -12.04 4.44
CA TYR A 40 -19.38 -10.93 4.38
C TYR A 40 -19.77 -10.56 2.95
N MET A 41 -18.81 -10.52 2.01
CA MET A 41 -19.09 -10.25 0.59
C MET A 41 -19.91 -11.36 -0.07
N ARG A 42 -19.84 -12.60 0.43
CA ARG A 42 -20.68 -13.72 -0.01
C ARG A 42 -22.10 -13.68 0.60
N GLY A 43 -22.39 -12.69 1.45
CA GLY A 43 -23.71 -12.46 2.04
C GLY A 43 -23.85 -12.94 3.48
N GLU A 44 -22.76 -13.39 4.11
CA GLU A 44 -22.79 -13.80 5.50
C GLU A 44 -22.95 -12.61 6.46
N ARG A 45 -23.61 -12.86 7.59
CA ARG A 45 -23.85 -11.83 8.59
C ARG A 45 -22.68 -11.75 9.56
N ILE A 46 -21.97 -10.63 9.54
CA ILE A 46 -21.03 -10.26 10.59
C ILE A 46 -21.81 -9.94 11.88
N LYS A 47 -21.56 -10.70 12.95
CA LYS A 47 -22.18 -10.49 14.28
C LYS A 47 -21.33 -9.57 15.16
N GLY A 48 -22.01 -8.70 15.90
CA GLY A 48 -21.40 -7.79 16.87
C GLY A 48 -20.60 -6.66 16.23
N PRO A 49 -20.03 -5.76 17.05
CA PRO A 49 -19.22 -4.66 16.54
C PRO A 49 -17.87 -5.18 16.04
N LYS A 50 -17.54 -4.83 14.79
CA LYS A 50 -16.33 -5.31 14.10
C LYS A 50 -15.62 -4.18 13.37
N VAL A 51 -14.32 -4.34 13.20
CA VAL A 51 -13.48 -3.38 12.48
C VAL A 51 -12.44 -4.12 11.66
N LEU A 52 -12.28 -3.76 10.39
CA LEU A 52 -11.09 -4.11 9.63
C LEU A 52 -10.04 -3.02 9.87
N ILE A 53 -8.88 -3.40 10.40
CA ILE A 53 -7.73 -2.51 10.62
C ILE A 53 -6.73 -2.79 9.50
N THR A 54 -6.33 -1.75 8.77
CA THR A 54 -5.38 -1.89 7.67
C THR A 54 -4.23 -0.90 7.80
N PHE A 55 -3.05 -1.34 7.37
CA PHE A 55 -1.88 -0.48 7.18
C PHE A 55 -1.44 -0.57 5.73
N ASP A 56 -1.33 0.58 5.08
CA ASP A 56 -0.81 0.68 3.71
C ASP A 56 0.71 0.97 3.76
N ASP A 57 1.38 0.80 2.63
CA ASP A 57 2.81 1.01 2.39
C ASP A 57 3.80 0.05 3.06
N GLY A 58 3.49 -0.51 4.24
CA GLY A 58 4.36 -1.45 4.95
C GLY A 58 5.53 -0.78 5.68
N PHE A 59 5.28 0.35 6.34
CA PHE A 59 6.28 1.05 7.16
C PHE A 59 6.69 0.25 8.41
N ARG A 60 7.93 0.45 8.86
CA ARG A 60 8.54 -0.33 9.95
C ARG A 60 7.90 -0.07 11.31
N ASP A 61 7.31 1.11 11.51
CA ASP A 61 6.58 1.43 12.76
C ASP A 61 5.35 0.54 13.00
N ILE A 62 4.86 -0.16 11.97
CA ILE A 62 3.92 -1.26 12.14
C ILE A 62 4.52 -2.34 13.05
N TYR A 63 5.78 -2.72 12.84
CA TYR A 63 6.47 -3.73 13.64
C TYR A 63 6.89 -3.17 15.01
N THR A 64 7.53 -2.00 15.04
CA THR A 64 8.11 -1.48 16.29
C THR A 64 7.06 -0.88 17.24
N ARG A 65 5.88 -0.49 16.75
CA ARG A 65 4.84 0.18 17.55
C ARG A 65 3.48 -0.52 17.48
N ALA A 66 2.95 -0.76 16.28
CA ALA A 66 1.58 -1.25 16.15
C ALA A 66 1.43 -2.71 16.61
N ALA A 67 2.29 -3.61 16.13
CA ALA A 67 2.18 -5.04 16.35
C ALA A 67 2.21 -5.44 17.85
N PRO A 68 3.11 -4.90 18.70
CA PRO A 68 3.07 -5.17 20.15
C PRO A 68 1.74 -4.80 20.79
N LEU A 69 1.19 -3.63 20.45
CA LEU A 69 -0.10 -3.17 20.98
C LEU A 69 -1.28 -4.01 20.46
N LEU A 70 -1.29 -4.32 19.17
CA LEU A 70 -2.33 -5.16 18.57
C LEU A 70 -2.35 -6.55 19.21
N LYS A 71 -1.16 -7.13 19.45
CA LYS A 71 -0.99 -8.40 20.16
C LYS A 71 -1.50 -8.31 21.61
N GLU A 72 -1.14 -7.27 22.36
CA GLU A 72 -1.64 -7.00 23.73
C GLU A 72 -3.18 -6.96 23.77
N LEU A 73 -3.79 -6.28 22.80
CA LEU A 73 -5.24 -6.09 22.74
C LEU A 73 -5.99 -7.23 22.06
N GLY A 74 -5.30 -8.21 21.47
CA GLY A 74 -5.89 -9.32 20.72
C GLY A 74 -6.58 -8.87 19.42
N PHE A 75 -6.01 -7.87 18.75
CA PHE A 75 -6.40 -7.45 17.42
C PHE A 75 -5.47 -8.04 16.36
N GLN A 76 -6.02 -8.23 15.16
CA GLN A 76 -5.29 -8.54 13.94
C GLN A 76 -5.48 -7.39 12.95
N ALA A 77 -4.47 -7.12 12.13
CA ALA A 77 -4.52 -6.11 11.07
C ALA A 77 -4.11 -6.69 9.71
N THR A 78 -4.56 -6.08 8.61
CA THR A 78 -4.04 -6.38 7.27
C THR A 78 -2.98 -5.36 6.90
N VAL A 79 -1.82 -5.80 6.42
CA VAL A 79 -0.78 -4.91 5.88
C VAL A 79 -0.73 -5.04 4.36
N PHE A 80 -1.06 -3.96 3.64
CA PHE A 80 -0.93 -3.88 2.20
C PHE A 80 0.50 -3.45 1.82
N MET A 81 1.27 -4.41 1.30
CA MET A 81 2.71 -4.29 1.12
C MET A 81 3.09 -3.77 -0.27
N ILE A 82 4.01 -2.81 -0.34
CA ILE A 82 4.72 -2.45 -1.57
C ILE A 82 5.93 -3.37 -1.72
N THR A 83 5.82 -4.39 -2.58
CA THR A 83 6.80 -5.49 -2.59
C THR A 83 8.23 -5.06 -2.96
N SER A 84 8.41 -4.04 -3.79
CA SER A 84 9.75 -3.51 -4.13
C SER A 84 10.43 -2.72 -3.01
N ARG A 85 9.71 -2.43 -1.91
CA ARG A 85 10.19 -1.67 -0.75
C ARG A 85 10.43 -2.53 0.48
N ILE A 86 10.05 -3.81 0.46
CA ILE A 86 10.37 -4.76 1.53
C ILE A 86 11.88 -4.85 1.69
N ARG A 87 12.38 -4.61 2.91
CA ARG A 87 13.80 -4.76 3.23
C ARG A 87 14.22 -6.24 3.20
N PRO A 88 15.46 -6.55 2.79
CA PRO A 88 16.10 -7.82 3.09
C PRO A 88 16.01 -8.19 4.56
N GLU A 89 16.03 -9.50 4.84
CA GLU A 89 15.71 -10.08 6.16
C GLU A 89 16.56 -9.54 7.32
N HIS A 90 17.82 -9.22 7.07
CA HIS A 90 18.76 -8.78 8.09
C HIS A 90 19.23 -7.33 7.90
N GLU A 91 18.59 -6.56 7.01
CA GLU A 91 18.97 -5.15 6.82
C GLU A 91 18.38 -4.30 7.96
N PRO A 92 19.21 -3.51 8.68
CA PRO A 92 18.74 -2.66 9.76
C PRO A 92 17.70 -1.66 9.26
N GLY A 93 16.69 -1.43 10.09
CA GLY A 93 15.66 -0.43 9.83
C GLY A 93 15.95 0.90 10.50
N GLN A 94 15.18 1.90 10.13
CA GLN A 94 15.14 3.19 10.82
C GLN A 94 14.46 3.05 12.18
N GLU A 95 15.09 3.59 13.24
CA GLU A 95 14.53 3.60 14.61
C GLU A 95 13.74 4.88 14.92
N ASP A 96 14.12 6.01 14.32
CA ASP A 96 13.45 7.30 14.52
C ASP A 96 12.08 7.34 13.84
N ASP A 97 11.26 8.33 14.22
CA ASP A 97 9.96 8.60 13.60
C ASP A 97 10.04 8.64 12.07
N ILE A 98 9.14 7.88 11.43
CA ILE A 98 9.06 7.83 9.97
C ILE A 98 8.22 9.01 9.48
N VAL A 99 8.84 9.90 8.71
CA VAL A 99 8.13 10.86 7.86
C VAL A 99 7.92 10.19 6.51
N SER A 100 6.68 9.79 6.22
CA SER A 100 6.33 9.01 5.04
C SER A 100 6.78 9.68 3.74
N ASP A 101 6.51 10.98 3.55
CA ASP A 101 6.87 11.68 2.30
C ASP A 101 8.38 11.66 2.04
N GLU A 102 9.18 11.90 3.07
CA GLU A 102 10.64 11.87 3.00
C GLU A 102 11.16 10.45 2.76
N ALA A 103 10.58 9.45 3.43
CA ALA A 103 10.92 8.06 3.19
C ALA A 103 10.66 7.68 1.73
N HIS A 104 9.47 7.99 1.20
CA HIS A 104 9.11 7.72 -0.20
C HIS A 104 10.07 8.42 -1.17
N GLU A 105 10.37 9.70 -0.94
CA GLU A 105 11.31 10.45 -1.75
C GLU A 105 12.73 9.85 -1.71
N HIS A 106 13.23 9.55 -0.53
CA HIS A 106 14.56 8.98 -0.35
C HIS A 106 14.69 7.61 -1.03
N TYR A 107 13.66 6.75 -0.93
CA TYR A 107 13.61 5.49 -1.68
C TYR A 107 13.61 5.72 -3.19
N VAL A 108 12.80 6.66 -3.68
CA VAL A 108 12.73 6.96 -5.12
C VAL A 108 14.06 7.45 -5.67
N LEU A 109 14.79 8.27 -4.91
CA LEU A 109 16.06 8.86 -5.34
C LEU A 109 17.26 7.93 -5.14
N THR A 110 17.28 7.10 -4.10
CA THR A 110 18.48 6.35 -3.69
C THR A 110 18.29 4.84 -3.60
N GLY A 111 17.05 4.35 -3.64
CA GLY A 111 16.72 2.94 -3.44
C GLY A 111 16.81 2.48 -1.98
N LYS A 112 17.13 3.35 -1.01
CA LYS A 112 17.20 2.99 0.41
C LYS A 112 15.82 2.68 0.99
N ARG A 113 15.75 1.62 1.79
CA ARG A 113 14.48 1.04 2.29
C ARG A 113 14.35 1.06 3.82
N ALA A 114 15.22 1.77 4.55
CA ALA A 114 15.28 1.71 6.02
C ALA A 114 13.93 1.93 6.73
N ALA A 115 13.04 2.75 6.16
CA ALA A 115 11.71 3.03 6.72
C ALA A 115 10.67 1.90 6.54
N TRP A 116 10.91 0.89 5.70
CA TRP A 116 9.94 -0.19 5.42
C TRP A 116 10.28 -1.48 6.14
N LEU A 117 9.28 -2.31 6.39
CA LEU A 117 9.44 -3.62 7.00
C LEU A 117 10.41 -4.53 6.22
N SER A 118 11.19 -5.31 6.98
CA SER A 118 12.01 -6.40 6.48
C SER A 118 11.25 -7.71 6.40
N ARG A 119 11.77 -8.65 5.59
CA ARG A 119 11.23 -10.02 5.53
C ARG A 119 11.19 -10.72 6.90
N GLY A 120 12.17 -10.47 7.77
CA GLY A 120 12.23 -11.05 9.10
C GLY A 120 11.12 -10.51 10.00
N GLU A 121 10.98 -9.18 10.07
CA GLU A 121 9.92 -8.50 10.83
C GLU A 121 8.51 -8.93 10.36
N ILE A 122 8.32 -9.10 9.04
CA ILE A 122 7.05 -9.58 8.47
C ILE A 122 6.76 -11.02 8.90
N ARG A 123 7.74 -11.92 8.80
CA ARG A 123 7.57 -13.34 9.19
C ARG A 123 7.26 -13.49 10.66
N GLU A 124 7.89 -12.69 11.52
CA GLU A 124 7.61 -12.70 12.95
C GLU A 124 6.16 -12.28 13.24
N MET A 125 5.68 -11.19 12.64
CA MET A 125 4.29 -10.75 12.82
C MET A 125 3.28 -11.75 12.25
N LEU A 126 3.60 -12.41 11.12
CA LEU A 126 2.77 -13.48 10.57
C LEU A 126 2.72 -14.70 11.50
N HIS A 127 3.87 -15.12 12.03
CA HIS A 127 3.98 -16.22 12.99
C HIS A 127 3.16 -15.94 14.26
N ASP A 128 3.20 -14.70 14.76
CA ASP A 128 2.42 -14.26 15.91
C ASP A 128 0.91 -14.11 15.61
N GLY A 129 0.51 -14.21 14.35
CA GLY A 129 -0.88 -14.06 13.91
C GLY A 129 -1.42 -12.63 14.03
N VAL A 130 -0.57 -11.64 14.28
CA VAL A 130 -0.99 -10.24 14.47
C VAL A 130 -1.26 -9.52 13.15
N ILE A 131 -0.71 -10.02 12.03
CA ILE A 131 -1.02 -9.49 10.70
C ILE A 131 -1.47 -10.56 9.69
N GLU A 132 -2.18 -10.09 8.67
CA GLU A 132 -2.31 -10.73 7.35
C GLU A 132 -1.70 -9.82 6.28
N LEU A 133 -1.29 -10.38 5.14
CA LEU A 133 -0.74 -9.60 4.03
C LEU A 133 -1.76 -9.38 2.91
N GLY A 134 -1.73 -8.18 2.36
CA GLY A 134 -2.32 -7.85 1.06
C GLY A 134 -1.28 -7.16 0.16
N SER A 135 -1.61 -7.02 -1.12
CA SER A 135 -0.76 -6.31 -2.08
C SER A 135 -1.07 -4.81 -2.11
N HIS A 136 -0.04 -3.98 -2.13
CA HIS A 136 -0.14 -2.55 -2.47
C HIS A 136 0.66 -2.22 -3.74
N SER A 137 0.60 -3.14 -4.71
CA SER A 137 1.37 -3.14 -5.96
C SER A 137 2.87 -3.44 -5.77
N VAL A 138 3.59 -3.56 -6.89
CA VAL A 138 5.04 -3.74 -6.83
C VAL A 138 5.74 -2.45 -6.42
N ARG A 139 5.40 -1.35 -7.09
CA ARG A 139 6.23 -0.13 -7.07
C ARG A 139 5.59 1.02 -6.33
N HIS A 140 4.26 1.05 -6.27
CA HIS A 140 3.49 2.17 -5.73
C HIS A 140 3.98 3.47 -6.35
N ARG A 141 3.78 3.62 -7.67
CA ARG A 141 4.29 4.73 -8.46
C ARG A 141 3.17 5.49 -9.18
N LYS A 142 3.47 6.76 -9.46
CA LYS A 142 2.75 7.52 -10.48
C LYS A 142 3.59 7.56 -11.77
N TYR A 143 2.95 7.40 -12.91
CA TYR A 143 3.56 7.59 -14.22
C TYR A 143 2.99 8.80 -14.93
N ARG A 144 3.73 9.26 -15.94
CA ARG A 144 3.29 10.30 -16.87
C ARG A 144 2.01 9.85 -17.56
N VAL A 145 1.01 10.72 -17.57
CA VAL A 145 -0.24 10.53 -18.35
C VAL A 145 -0.48 11.66 -19.35
N SER A 146 0.48 12.59 -19.45
CA SER A 146 0.46 13.70 -20.38
C SER A 146 1.86 14.00 -20.88
N LYS A 147 1.92 14.74 -22.00
CA LYS A 147 3.15 15.42 -22.41
C LYS A 147 3.54 16.47 -21.36
N PRO A 148 4.83 16.75 -21.18
CA PRO A 148 5.30 17.87 -20.37
C PRO A 148 4.53 19.16 -20.67
N ARG A 149 3.99 19.84 -19.66
CA ARG A 149 3.38 21.18 -19.79
C ARG A 149 3.97 22.11 -18.72
N LEU A 150 4.21 23.37 -19.08
CA LEU A 150 4.69 24.39 -18.16
C LEU A 150 3.56 24.84 -17.24
N SER A 151 3.75 24.67 -15.93
CA SER A 151 3.36 25.55 -14.81
C SER A 151 3.15 24.71 -13.54
N GLU A 152 3.92 25.05 -12.49
CA GLU A 152 3.85 24.59 -11.09
C GLU A 152 4.07 23.08 -10.84
N ILE A 153 5.21 22.75 -10.20
CA ILE A 153 5.50 21.40 -9.71
C ILE A 153 4.80 21.22 -8.36
N PRO A 154 3.85 20.28 -8.21
CA PRO A 154 3.27 20.00 -6.90
C PRO A 154 4.33 19.46 -5.94
N TYR A 155 4.32 19.93 -4.69
CA TYR A 155 5.18 19.39 -3.65
C TYR A 155 4.67 18.01 -3.20
N HIS A 156 5.17 16.95 -3.85
CA HIS A 156 4.82 15.55 -3.57
C HIS A 156 6.00 14.65 -3.97
N TRP A 157 6.30 13.60 -3.18
CA TRP A 157 7.46 12.72 -3.38
C TRP A 157 7.53 12.09 -4.79
N ALA A 158 6.38 11.78 -5.40
CA ALA A 158 6.31 11.27 -6.77
C ALA A 158 6.95 12.18 -7.84
N TYR A 159 7.08 13.48 -7.55
CA TYR A 159 7.76 14.44 -8.42
C TYR A 159 9.24 14.64 -8.06
N ALA A 160 9.78 13.99 -7.01
CA ALA A 160 11.16 14.15 -6.56
C ALA A 160 12.21 14.00 -7.68
N PRO A 161 12.13 13.00 -8.59
CA PRO A 161 13.09 12.88 -9.70
C PRO A 161 13.11 14.09 -10.65
N TYR A 162 12.01 14.86 -10.71
CA TYR A 162 11.86 15.98 -11.63
C TYR A 162 12.23 17.32 -11.00
N ARG A 163 12.33 17.42 -9.67
CA ARG A 163 12.66 18.68 -8.98
C ARG A 163 14.06 19.20 -9.30
N GLN A 164 14.99 18.31 -9.68
CA GLN A 164 16.36 18.68 -10.05
C GLN A 164 16.48 19.22 -11.49
N LEU A 165 15.41 19.16 -12.30
CA LEU A 165 15.44 19.44 -13.74
C LEU A 165 15.17 20.92 -14.12
N GLY A 166 15.08 21.85 -13.16
CA GLY A 166 14.89 23.29 -13.45
C GLY A 166 13.56 23.64 -14.13
N GLU A 167 13.54 24.64 -15.02
CA GLU A 167 12.36 25.12 -15.79
C GLU A 167 11.82 24.12 -16.84
N THR A 168 12.32 22.88 -16.85
CA THR A 168 11.87 21.86 -17.79
C THR A 168 10.40 21.53 -17.55
N PRO A 169 9.53 21.50 -18.58
CA PRO A 169 8.12 21.18 -18.40
C PRO A 169 7.95 19.82 -17.72
N VAL A 170 7.03 19.73 -16.76
CA VAL A 170 6.81 18.53 -15.96
C VAL A 170 5.52 17.85 -16.45
N PRO A 171 5.53 16.53 -16.63
CA PRO A 171 4.34 15.79 -17.02
C PRO A 171 3.37 15.67 -15.84
N VAL A 172 2.07 15.70 -16.12
CA VAL A 172 1.07 15.26 -15.12
C VAL A 172 1.31 13.78 -14.82
N LEU A 173 1.43 13.46 -13.54
CA LEU A 173 1.58 12.10 -13.04
C LEU A 173 0.25 11.56 -12.48
N ALA A 174 -0.09 10.31 -12.79
CA ALA A 174 -1.23 9.60 -12.22
C ALA A 174 -0.84 8.19 -11.75
N PRO A 175 -1.57 7.60 -10.78
CA PRO A 175 -1.30 6.25 -10.28
C PRO A 175 -1.21 5.20 -11.37
N GLU A 176 -0.23 4.32 -11.28
CA GLU A 176 0.10 3.34 -12.34
C GLU A 176 -1.02 2.36 -12.68
N LEU A 177 -1.91 2.12 -11.71
CA LEU A 177 -3.00 1.17 -11.81
C LEU A 177 -4.37 1.80 -12.13
N ALA A 178 -4.44 3.13 -12.20
CA ALA A 178 -5.70 3.86 -12.34
C ALA A 178 -6.05 4.20 -13.80
N GLY A 179 -5.13 4.03 -14.75
CA GLY A 179 -5.41 4.21 -16.17
C GLY A 179 -4.18 4.13 -17.09
N PRO A 180 -4.41 4.24 -18.41
CA PRO A 180 -3.33 4.18 -19.40
C PRO A 180 -2.28 5.27 -19.20
N ILE A 181 -1.01 4.89 -19.26
CA ILE A 181 0.12 5.81 -19.09
C ILE A 181 0.72 6.22 -20.44
N CYS A 182 1.55 7.26 -20.42
CA CYS A 182 2.36 7.71 -21.53
C CYS A 182 3.73 7.00 -21.49
N ARG A 183 4.00 6.15 -22.48
CA ARG A 183 5.28 5.42 -22.66
C ARG A 183 6.19 6.16 -23.65
N GLY A 184 7.50 5.96 -23.54
CA GLY A 184 8.52 6.68 -24.32
C GLY A 184 9.23 7.78 -23.52
N GLU A 185 10.27 8.37 -24.08
CA GLU A 185 11.11 9.43 -23.47
C GLU A 185 10.61 10.84 -23.77
N SER A 186 10.86 11.79 -22.87
CA SER A 186 10.50 13.19 -23.14
C SER A 186 11.24 13.73 -24.38
N PRO A 187 10.61 14.50 -25.29
CA PRO A 187 9.25 15.05 -25.22
C PRO A 187 8.17 14.16 -25.90
N SER A 188 8.55 13.00 -26.44
CA SER A 188 7.69 12.13 -27.25
C SER A 188 7.12 10.96 -26.44
N CYS A 189 5.80 10.89 -26.29
CA CYS A 189 5.16 9.75 -25.67
C CYS A 189 3.96 9.25 -26.47
N TYR A 190 3.74 7.93 -26.44
CA TYR A 190 2.52 7.30 -26.90
C TYR A 190 1.69 6.85 -25.69
N LYS A 191 0.39 7.09 -25.73
CA LYS A 191 -0.53 6.64 -24.70
C LYS A 191 -0.81 5.16 -24.89
N GLU A 192 -0.78 4.39 -23.80
CA GLU A 192 -1.19 2.99 -23.84
C GLU A 192 -2.62 2.83 -24.38
N THR A 193 -2.84 1.75 -25.13
CA THR A 193 -4.20 1.25 -25.36
C THR A 193 -4.76 0.62 -24.08
N THR A 194 -6.05 0.37 -24.04
CA THR A 194 -6.69 -0.30 -22.89
C THR A 194 -6.12 -1.71 -22.67
N GLU A 195 -5.79 -2.42 -23.75
CA GLU A 195 -5.22 -3.77 -23.72
C GLU A 195 -3.80 -3.74 -23.14
N GLN A 196 -2.96 -2.81 -23.60
CA GLN A 196 -1.61 -2.61 -23.07
C GLN A 196 -1.63 -2.24 -21.58
N PHE A 197 -2.52 -1.33 -21.20
CA PHE A 197 -2.76 -0.96 -19.80
C PHE A 197 -3.17 -2.19 -18.97
N SER A 198 -4.19 -2.93 -19.42
CA SER A 198 -4.73 -4.07 -18.68
C SER A 198 -3.67 -5.17 -18.49
N PHE A 199 -2.93 -5.49 -19.55
CA PHE A 199 -1.83 -6.46 -19.49
C PHE A 199 -0.76 -6.03 -18.50
N ARG A 200 -0.29 -4.77 -18.55
CA ARG A 200 0.73 -4.26 -17.62
C ARG A 200 0.26 -4.35 -16.17
N VAL A 201 -0.97 -3.89 -15.89
CA VAL A 201 -1.54 -3.92 -14.53
C VAL A 201 -1.67 -5.34 -14.03
N GLU A 202 -2.14 -6.28 -14.86
CA GLU A 202 -2.25 -7.68 -14.47
C GLU A 202 -0.87 -8.27 -14.11
N GLN A 203 0.14 -8.05 -14.95
CA GLN A 203 1.48 -8.58 -14.70
C GLN A 203 2.12 -7.97 -13.45
N GLU A 204 1.96 -6.67 -13.23
CA GLU A 204 2.45 -6.00 -12.03
C GLU A 204 1.78 -6.56 -10.77
N LEU A 205 0.46 -6.68 -10.78
CA LEU A 205 -0.30 -7.18 -9.64
C LEU A 205 -0.01 -8.65 -9.37
N ARG A 206 0.10 -9.48 -10.41
CA ARG A 206 0.50 -10.90 -10.32
C ARG A 206 1.90 -11.04 -9.70
N GLN A 207 2.87 -10.25 -10.16
CA GLN A 207 4.21 -10.24 -9.60
C GLN A 207 4.21 -9.88 -8.10
N SER A 208 3.43 -8.85 -7.72
CA SER A 208 3.32 -8.46 -6.32
C SER A 208 2.70 -9.59 -5.47
N ARG A 209 1.64 -10.22 -5.97
CA ARG A 209 0.97 -11.34 -5.31
C ARG A 209 1.93 -12.49 -5.07
N GLU A 210 2.59 -12.98 -6.12
CA GLU A 210 3.50 -14.12 -6.07
C GLU A 210 4.70 -13.86 -5.13
N ALA A 211 5.21 -12.63 -5.11
CA ALA A 211 6.28 -12.25 -4.20
C ALA A 211 5.84 -12.30 -2.72
N LEU A 212 4.59 -11.92 -2.44
CA LEU A 212 4.02 -11.99 -1.09
C LEU A 212 3.66 -13.41 -0.69
N GLU A 213 3.13 -14.22 -1.60
CA GLU A 213 2.85 -15.66 -1.38
C GLU A 213 4.14 -16.42 -1.04
N ALA A 214 5.23 -16.12 -1.74
CA ALA A 214 6.54 -16.69 -1.44
C ALA A 214 7.09 -16.24 -0.06
N LEU A 215 6.66 -15.09 0.45
CA LEU A 215 7.07 -14.57 1.76
C LEU A 215 6.20 -15.13 2.90
N SER A 216 4.89 -15.20 2.71
CA SER A 216 3.91 -15.60 3.72
C SER A 216 3.71 -17.11 3.80
N GLY A 217 4.01 -17.85 2.72
CA GLY A 217 3.71 -19.28 2.61
C GLY A 217 2.22 -19.59 2.41
N GLY A 218 1.39 -18.57 2.17
CA GLY A 218 -0.06 -18.70 1.98
C GLY A 218 -0.58 -17.80 0.84
N PRO A 219 -1.83 -18.01 0.40
CA PRO A 219 -2.40 -17.27 -0.72
C PRO A 219 -2.57 -15.78 -0.39
N ILE A 220 -2.36 -14.92 -1.39
CA ILE A 220 -2.57 -13.47 -1.26
C ILE A 220 -3.75 -13.06 -2.14
N THR A 221 -4.88 -12.80 -1.49
CA THR A 221 -6.16 -12.63 -2.20
C THR A 221 -6.70 -11.21 -2.15
N ALA A 222 -6.04 -10.30 -1.44
CA ALA A 222 -6.46 -8.93 -1.25
C ALA A 222 -5.42 -7.92 -1.75
N MET A 223 -5.90 -6.81 -2.30
CA MET A 223 -5.07 -5.65 -2.60
C MET A 223 -5.75 -4.34 -2.24
N ALA A 224 -4.96 -3.33 -1.89
CA ALA A 224 -5.40 -1.95 -1.78
C ALA A 224 -4.87 -1.15 -2.97
N TRP A 225 -5.73 -0.33 -3.59
CA TRP A 225 -5.33 0.55 -4.68
C TRP A 225 -4.40 1.65 -4.14
N PRO A 226 -3.20 1.85 -4.71
CA PRO A 226 -2.39 3.04 -4.46
C PRO A 226 -3.23 4.32 -4.62
N TRP A 227 -3.19 5.21 -3.62
CA TRP A 227 -4.02 6.42 -3.53
C TRP A 227 -5.54 6.18 -3.57
N GLY A 228 -6.01 4.93 -3.40
CA GLY A 228 -7.41 4.54 -3.57
C GLY A 228 -7.93 4.68 -5.02
N ALA A 229 -7.04 4.92 -6.00
CA ALA A 229 -7.43 5.23 -7.37
C ALA A 229 -7.52 3.96 -8.22
N TYR A 230 -8.66 3.78 -8.90
CA TYR A 230 -8.92 2.63 -9.75
C TYR A 230 -9.81 2.99 -10.94
N CYS A 231 -9.82 2.10 -11.94
CA CYS A 231 -10.77 2.14 -13.05
C CYS A 231 -11.28 0.72 -13.37
N ARG A 232 -12.35 0.60 -14.18
CA ARG A 232 -12.96 -0.70 -14.50
C ARG A 232 -12.00 -1.69 -15.16
N ALA A 233 -11.14 -1.20 -16.08
CA ALA A 233 -10.13 -2.04 -16.71
C ALA A 233 -9.08 -2.51 -15.68
N GLY A 234 -8.67 -1.64 -14.75
CA GLY A 234 -7.77 -1.99 -13.66
C GLY A 234 -8.37 -3.06 -12.74
N GLN A 235 -9.65 -2.92 -12.35
CA GLN A 235 -10.35 -3.92 -11.54
C GLN A 235 -10.37 -5.30 -12.22
N ARG A 236 -10.68 -5.36 -13.52
CA ARG A 236 -10.65 -6.62 -14.27
C ARG A 236 -9.24 -7.22 -14.34
N ALA A 237 -8.22 -6.39 -14.52
CA ALA A 237 -6.83 -6.83 -14.52
C ALA A 237 -6.40 -7.36 -13.14
N ALA A 238 -6.84 -6.73 -12.04
CA ALA A 238 -6.60 -7.21 -10.68
C ALA A 238 -7.27 -8.57 -10.43
N GLN A 239 -8.50 -8.76 -10.90
CA GLN A 239 -9.20 -10.04 -10.82
C GLN A 239 -8.50 -11.12 -11.66
N ALA A 240 -8.02 -10.78 -12.86
CA ALA A 240 -7.23 -11.69 -13.70
C ALA A 240 -5.86 -12.05 -13.07
N ALA A 241 -5.29 -11.14 -12.28
CA ALA A 241 -4.12 -11.40 -11.44
C ALA A 241 -4.45 -12.23 -10.19
N GLY A 242 -5.73 -12.56 -9.96
CA GLY A 242 -6.23 -13.45 -8.92
C GLY A 242 -6.49 -12.79 -7.57
N PHE A 243 -6.74 -11.48 -7.55
CA PHE A 243 -7.26 -10.79 -6.36
C PHE A 243 -8.78 -10.91 -6.27
N GLU A 244 -9.28 -11.27 -5.09
CA GLU A 244 -10.71 -11.37 -4.77
C GLU A 244 -11.22 -10.09 -4.09
N LEU A 245 -10.41 -9.48 -3.22
CA LEU A 245 -10.75 -8.28 -2.47
C LEU A 245 -9.94 -7.08 -2.98
N LEU A 246 -10.64 -6.01 -3.36
CA LEU A 246 -10.05 -4.79 -3.94
C LEU A 246 -10.44 -3.57 -3.10
N PHE A 247 -9.53 -3.07 -2.27
CA PHE A 247 -9.79 -1.99 -1.32
C PHE A 247 -9.49 -0.60 -1.91
N THR A 248 -10.34 0.38 -1.62
CA THR A 248 -10.19 1.80 -1.99
C THR A 248 -10.48 2.70 -0.79
N THR A 249 -10.06 3.96 -0.87
CA THR A 249 -10.39 5.00 0.10
C THR A 249 -11.74 5.67 -0.18
N LYS A 250 -12.41 5.33 -1.30
CA LYS A 250 -13.75 5.84 -1.61
C LYS A 250 -14.79 5.21 -0.68
N ARG A 251 -15.50 6.04 0.07
CA ARG A 251 -16.56 5.58 0.97
C ARG A 251 -17.71 4.94 0.20
N GLY A 252 -18.09 3.72 0.59
CA GLY A 252 -19.23 2.99 0.03
C GLY A 252 -18.98 2.35 -1.34
N ALA A 253 -17.73 2.32 -1.80
CA ALA A 253 -17.31 1.73 -3.06
C ALA A 253 -16.75 0.31 -2.89
#